data_AF-A0A0H2XUR6-F1
#
_entry.id   AF-A0A0H2XUR6-F1
#
_cell.length_a   1.000
_cell.length_b   1.000
_cell.length_c   1.000
_cell.angle_alpha   90.00
_cell.angle_beta   90.00
_cell.angle_gamma   90.00
#
_symmetry.space_group_name_H-M   'P 1'
#
loop_
_entity.id
_entity.type
_entity.pdbx_description
1 polymer ?
#
loop_
_entity_poly.entity_id
_entity_poly.type
_entity_poly.pdbx_seq_one_letter_code
_entity_poly.pdbx_strand_id
1 'polypeptide(L)'
;MMRARALRTAAACVAALVALVLACGQHGVAHAAGSAAGFAQLARACAPNVDPDTLAALVRTESGFNPYAIGVVGGHLTRQPASLDEARATARELSSRGFSYSVGLAQVNERNFAKYGLDEATMFEPCRNLQAGGAILTECFARSSGTGRATQAALRAALSCYYSGNFTTGFSSGYVSRVVASAQRNAREGGVEPIPVVSDTTPARQRRMDAVATTPPDRARRLPLPAASADAPSCHARPVVMMCRGLPANQAKRLCVRCLDQ
;
A
#
# COMPACT_ATOMS: atom_id res chain seq x y z
N MET A 1 -58.81 -29.11 32.44
CA MET A 1 -58.03 -27.89 32.17
C MET A 1 -56.51 -28.14 32.17
N MET A 2 -55.99 -29.10 31.37
CA MET A 2 -54.55 -29.47 31.40
C MET A 2 -53.82 -29.39 30.04
N ARG A 3 -54.49 -29.07 28.93
CA ARG A 3 -53.85 -29.04 27.59
C ARG A 3 -53.27 -27.67 27.17
N ALA A 4 -53.70 -26.57 27.79
CA ALA A 4 -53.29 -25.22 27.36
C ALA A 4 -51.96 -24.72 27.96
N ARG A 5 -51.51 -25.29 29.09
CA ARG A 5 -50.23 -24.91 29.75
C ARG A 5 -49.00 -25.58 29.12
N ALA A 6 -49.15 -26.79 28.57
CA ALA A 6 -48.07 -27.53 27.92
C ALA A 6 -47.65 -26.90 26.57
N LEU A 7 -48.60 -26.32 25.83
CA LEU A 7 -48.31 -25.66 24.55
C LEU A 7 -47.57 -24.33 24.72
N ARG A 8 -47.85 -23.59 25.80
CA ARG A 8 -47.22 -22.29 26.09
C ARG A 8 -45.78 -22.43 26.58
N THR A 9 -45.46 -23.54 27.27
CA THR A 9 -44.11 -23.82 27.76
C THR A 9 -43.18 -24.32 26.64
N ALA A 10 -43.69 -25.14 25.72
CA ALA A 10 -42.93 -25.57 24.55
C ALA A 10 -42.57 -24.39 23.62
N ALA A 11 -43.50 -23.46 23.37
CA ALA A 11 -43.25 -22.29 22.52
C ALA A 11 -42.19 -21.32 23.11
N ALA A 12 -42.16 -21.16 24.44
CA ALA A 12 -41.17 -20.32 25.12
C ALA A 12 -39.75 -20.92 25.08
N CYS A 13 -39.62 -22.26 25.17
CA CYS A 13 -38.32 -22.93 25.04
C CYS A 13 -37.75 -22.86 23.62
N VAL A 14 -38.60 -22.97 22.58
CA VAL A 14 -38.15 -22.86 21.18
C VAL A 14 -37.73 -21.43 20.85
N ALA A 15 -38.43 -20.41 21.36
CA ALA A 15 -38.06 -19.00 21.16
C ALA A 15 -36.73 -18.64 21.85
N ALA A 16 -36.45 -19.18 23.04
CA ALA A 16 -35.20 -18.93 23.77
C ALA A 16 -33.98 -19.60 23.09
N LEU A 17 -34.15 -20.78 22.49
CA LEU A 17 -33.09 -21.46 21.74
C LEU A 17 -32.76 -20.77 20.41
N VAL A 18 -33.76 -20.21 19.72
CA VAL A 18 -33.53 -19.41 18.49
C VAL A 18 -32.79 -18.10 18.81
N ALA A 19 -33.09 -17.44 19.94
CA ALA A 19 -32.40 -16.23 20.36
C ALA A 19 -30.93 -16.47 20.75
N LEU A 20 -30.59 -17.64 21.31
CA LEU A 20 -29.22 -17.95 21.71
C LEU A 20 -28.31 -18.31 20.50
N VAL A 21 -28.88 -18.92 19.44
CA VAL A 21 -28.14 -19.22 18.20
C VAL A 21 -27.89 -17.96 17.37
N LEU A 22 -28.78 -16.96 17.41
CA LEU A 22 -28.56 -15.67 16.74
C LEU A 22 -27.50 -14.77 17.43
N ALA A 23 -27.22 -14.97 18.72
CA ALA A 23 -26.26 -14.14 19.46
C ALA A 23 -24.78 -14.55 19.26
N CYS A 24 -24.50 -15.78 18.82
CA CYS A 24 -23.12 -16.24 18.57
C CYS A 24 -22.62 -15.98 17.14
N GLY A 25 -23.49 -15.59 16.20
CA GLY A 25 -23.13 -15.47 14.77
C GLY A 25 -22.54 -14.12 14.34
N GLN A 26 -22.53 -13.09 15.19
CA GLN A 26 -22.24 -11.71 14.76
C GLN A 26 -20.92 -11.12 15.29
N HIS A 27 -20.17 -11.87 16.11
CA HIS A 27 -18.88 -11.39 16.64
C HIS A 27 -17.71 -11.51 15.66
N GLY A 28 -17.92 -12.12 14.47
CA GLY A 28 -16.86 -12.37 13.48
C GLY A 28 -16.64 -11.25 12.46
N VAL A 29 -17.58 -10.29 12.32
CA VAL A 29 -17.53 -9.32 11.21
C VAL A 29 -16.68 -8.08 11.54
N ALA A 30 -16.56 -7.73 12.83
CA ALA A 30 -15.83 -6.56 13.28
C ALA A 30 -14.29 -6.72 13.24
N HIS A 31 -13.78 -7.96 13.16
CA HIS A 31 -12.34 -8.24 13.17
C HIS A 31 -11.70 -8.30 11.76
N ALA A 32 -12.51 -8.35 10.70
CA ALA A 32 -12.01 -8.47 9.32
C ALA A 32 -11.49 -7.13 8.74
N ALA A 33 -11.96 -6.00 9.26
CA ALA A 33 -11.59 -4.66 8.80
C ALA A 33 -10.16 -4.23 9.22
N GLY A 34 -9.50 -4.99 10.12
CA GLY A 34 -8.15 -4.70 10.61
C GLY A 34 -7.04 -5.57 10.02
N SER A 35 -7.35 -6.48 9.07
CA SER A 35 -6.35 -7.39 8.49
C SER A 35 -5.80 -6.85 7.17
N ALA A 36 -4.53 -7.15 6.87
CA ALA A 36 -3.89 -6.80 5.60
C ALA A 36 -4.67 -7.34 4.37
N ALA A 37 -5.30 -8.51 4.50
CA ALA A 37 -6.16 -9.10 3.48
C ALA A 37 -7.45 -8.28 3.26
N GLY A 38 -8.06 -7.77 4.34
CA GLY A 38 -9.24 -6.90 4.28
C GLY A 38 -8.94 -5.59 3.55
N PHE A 39 -7.79 -4.97 3.84
CA PHE A 39 -7.38 -3.74 3.13
C PHE A 39 -7.13 -3.99 1.64
N ALA A 40 -6.48 -5.10 1.27
CA ALA A 40 -6.21 -5.41 -0.13
C ALA A 40 -7.50 -5.52 -0.97
N GLN A 41 -8.57 -6.08 -0.42
CA GLN A 41 -9.87 -6.13 -1.09
C GLN A 41 -10.49 -4.73 -1.26
N LEU A 42 -10.44 -3.92 -0.20
CA LEU A 42 -10.91 -2.53 -0.24
C LEU A 42 -10.14 -1.71 -1.29
N ALA A 43 -8.81 -1.83 -1.32
CA ALA A 43 -7.94 -1.16 -2.28
C ALA A 43 -8.31 -1.51 -3.72
N ARG A 44 -8.54 -2.80 -4.02
CA ARG A 44 -8.94 -3.26 -5.37
C ARG A 44 -10.30 -2.74 -5.79
N ALA A 45 -11.25 -2.65 -4.85
CA ALA A 45 -12.60 -2.18 -5.14
C ALA A 45 -12.65 -0.66 -5.35
N CYS A 46 -11.89 0.08 -4.54
CA CYS A 46 -12.02 1.52 -4.42
C CYS A 46 -10.99 2.29 -5.26
N ALA A 47 -9.78 1.78 -5.42
CA ALA A 47 -8.73 2.45 -6.19
C ALA A 47 -8.02 1.47 -7.15
N PRO A 48 -8.75 0.87 -8.11
CA PRO A 48 -8.21 -0.16 -9.01
C PRO A 48 -7.08 0.32 -9.93
N ASN A 49 -6.89 1.63 -10.03
CA ASN A 49 -5.82 2.30 -10.78
C ASN A 49 -4.48 2.35 -10.03
N VAL A 50 -4.43 1.92 -8.76
CA VAL A 50 -3.21 1.85 -7.96
C VAL A 50 -3.01 0.42 -7.47
N ASP A 51 -1.77 -0.06 -7.54
CA ASP A 51 -1.42 -1.38 -7.02
C ASP A 51 -1.75 -1.47 -5.51
N PRO A 52 -2.43 -2.53 -5.03
CA PRO A 52 -2.85 -2.64 -3.64
C PRO A 52 -1.72 -2.51 -2.61
N ASP A 53 -0.52 -3.03 -2.91
CA ASP A 53 0.62 -2.96 -1.98
C ASP A 53 1.19 -1.55 -1.92
N THR A 54 1.21 -0.86 -3.06
CA THR A 54 1.57 0.56 -3.13
C THR A 54 0.59 1.41 -2.33
N LEU A 55 -0.70 1.19 -2.50
CA LEU A 55 -1.73 1.93 -1.77
C LEU A 55 -1.69 1.61 -0.27
N ALA A 56 -1.44 0.37 0.12
CA ALA A 56 -1.27 -0.03 1.52
C ALA A 56 -0.06 0.64 2.15
N ALA A 57 1.05 0.78 1.41
CA ALA A 57 2.25 1.45 1.89
C ALA A 57 2.02 2.94 2.11
N LEU A 58 1.28 3.57 1.17
CA LEU A 58 0.85 4.96 1.29
C LEU A 58 -0.05 5.13 2.53
N VAL A 59 -1.16 4.39 2.62
CA VAL A 59 -2.14 4.51 3.71
C VAL A 59 -1.52 4.23 5.08
N ARG A 60 -0.63 3.24 5.20
CA ARG A 60 0.11 3.02 6.46
C ARG A 60 0.91 4.26 6.87
N THR A 61 1.54 4.93 5.90
CA THR A 61 2.36 6.12 6.15
C THR A 61 1.51 7.35 6.44
N GLU A 62 0.36 7.47 5.78
CA GLU A 62 -0.56 8.61 5.92
C GLU A 62 -1.37 8.57 7.21
N SER A 63 -1.96 7.42 7.53
CA SER A 63 -2.95 7.31 8.62
C SER A 63 -2.75 6.12 9.54
N GLY A 64 -1.81 5.22 9.23
CA GLY A 64 -1.71 3.95 9.94
C GLY A 64 -2.98 3.10 9.80
N PHE A 65 -3.71 3.24 8.68
CA PHE A 65 -5.03 2.65 8.44
C PHE A 65 -6.17 3.17 9.34
N ASN A 66 -6.00 4.33 9.98
CA ASN A 66 -7.09 4.99 10.70
C ASN A 66 -8.02 5.74 9.72
N PRO A 67 -9.29 5.31 9.54
CA PRO A 67 -10.22 5.96 8.61
C PRO A 67 -10.69 7.35 9.08
N TYR A 68 -10.47 7.70 10.35
CA TYR A 68 -10.86 8.98 10.94
C TYR A 68 -9.67 9.91 11.19
N ALA A 69 -8.50 9.56 10.65
CA ALA A 69 -7.28 10.36 10.82
C ALA A 69 -7.46 11.77 10.26
N ILE A 70 -7.00 12.77 11.01
CA ILE A 70 -6.94 14.17 10.61
C ILE A 70 -5.52 14.70 10.82
N GLY A 71 -4.90 15.17 9.75
CA GLY A 71 -3.64 15.90 9.76
C GLY A 71 -3.88 17.39 9.60
N VAL A 72 -3.21 18.24 10.38
CA VAL A 72 -3.33 19.71 10.28
C VAL A 72 -2.02 20.27 9.74
N VAL A 73 -2.08 21.08 8.68
CA VAL A 73 -0.88 21.72 8.12
C VAL A 73 -0.37 22.76 9.12
N GLY A 74 0.89 22.61 9.54
CA GLY A 74 1.52 23.53 10.52
C GLY A 74 1.04 23.34 11.96
N GLY A 75 0.32 22.26 12.27
CA GLY A 75 -0.20 21.99 13.60
C GLY A 75 -0.48 20.51 13.85
N HIS A 76 -1.12 20.21 14.98
CA HIS A 76 -1.59 18.86 15.30
C HIS A 76 -2.81 18.93 16.22
N LEU A 77 -3.62 17.88 16.19
CA LEU A 77 -4.67 17.66 17.19
C LEU A 77 -4.05 17.09 18.46
N THR A 78 -4.62 17.42 19.62
CA THR A 78 -4.20 16.84 20.91
C THR A 78 -4.41 15.32 20.97
N ARG A 79 -5.44 14.83 20.28
CA ARG A 79 -5.70 13.41 20.00
C ARG A 79 -6.41 13.26 18.66
N GLN A 80 -6.33 12.08 18.06
CA GLN A 80 -7.13 11.76 16.87
C GLN A 80 -8.60 11.49 17.24
N PRO A 81 -9.54 11.72 16.31
CA PRO A 81 -10.94 11.34 16.49
C PRO A 81 -11.09 9.82 16.69
N ALA A 82 -11.97 9.42 17.61
CA ALA A 82 -12.29 8.03 17.90
C ALA A 82 -13.53 7.53 17.14
N SER A 83 -14.30 8.43 16.54
CA SER A 83 -15.53 8.13 15.80
C SER A 83 -15.70 9.04 14.60
N LEU A 84 -16.59 8.65 13.68
CA LEU A 84 -16.96 9.47 12.53
C LEU A 84 -17.54 10.84 12.94
N ASP A 85 -18.36 10.87 14.00
CA ASP A 85 -18.98 12.11 14.48
C ASP A 85 -17.94 13.07 15.06
N GLU A 86 -16.98 12.56 15.84
CA GLU A 86 -15.85 13.36 16.30
C GLU A 86 -15.02 13.87 15.13
N ALA A 87 -14.78 13.04 14.11
CA ALA A 87 -13.98 13.40 12.96
C ALA A 87 -14.64 14.52 12.14
N ARG A 88 -15.94 14.42 11.89
CA ARG A 88 -16.73 15.45 11.20
C ARG A 88 -16.81 16.74 12.02
N ALA A 89 -17.06 16.65 13.32
CA ALA A 89 -17.08 17.82 14.20
C ALA A 89 -15.73 18.55 14.22
N THR A 90 -14.63 17.80 14.28
CA THR A 90 -13.27 18.35 14.25
C THR A 90 -12.96 19.00 12.90
N ALA A 91 -13.33 18.37 11.79
CA ALA A 91 -13.13 18.94 10.46
C ALA A 91 -13.93 20.24 10.25
N ARG A 92 -15.17 20.31 10.75
CA ARG A 92 -15.96 21.55 10.75
C ARG A 92 -15.27 22.68 11.52
N GLU A 93 -14.74 22.37 12.70
CA GLU A 93 -14.01 23.35 13.53
C GLU A 93 -12.71 23.83 12.85
N LEU A 94 -11.97 22.92 12.20
CA LEU A 94 -10.78 23.30 11.44
C LEU A 94 -11.14 24.19 10.25
N SER A 95 -12.23 23.85 9.55
CA SER A 95 -12.73 24.62 8.41
C SER A 95 -13.22 26.01 8.82
N SER A 96 -13.98 26.13 9.91
CA SER A 96 -14.51 27.42 10.40
C SER A 96 -13.39 28.38 10.82
N ARG A 97 -12.27 27.83 11.27
CA ARG A 97 -11.06 28.57 11.67
C ARG A 97 -10.05 28.76 10.55
N GLY A 98 -10.33 28.27 9.33
CA GLY A 98 -9.47 28.45 8.16
C GLY A 98 -8.17 27.66 8.17
N PHE A 99 -8.10 26.54 8.91
CA PHE A 99 -6.95 25.65 8.82
C PHE A 99 -6.94 24.88 7.51
N SER A 100 -5.74 24.62 6.96
CA SER A 100 -5.58 23.57 5.95
C SER A 100 -5.37 22.23 6.66
N TYR A 101 -6.18 21.23 6.31
CA TYR A 101 -6.16 19.92 6.93
C TYR A 101 -6.39 18.80 5.91
N SER A 102 -5.98 17.60 6.28
CA SER A 102 -6.12 16.36 5.52
C SER A 102 -6.91 15.35 6.31
N VAL A 103 -7.67 14.48 5.61
CA VAL A 103 -8.60 13.54 6.26
C VAL A 103 -8.51 12.12 5.71
N GLY A 104 -8.83 11.16 6.58
CA GLY A 104 -9.09 9.77 6.25
C GLY A 104 -7.86 8.93 5.93
N LEU A 105 -8.10 7.73 5.39
CA LEU A 105 -7.08 6.71 5.11
C LEU A 105 -5.91 7.24 4.28
N ALA A 106 -6.22 7.99 3.23
CA ALA A 106 -5.26 8.54 2.28
C ALA A 106 -4.84 9.97 2.60
N GLN A 107 -5.32 10.56 3.71
CA GLN A 107 -5.01 11.95 4.11
C GLN A 107 -5.21 12.96 2.98
N VAL A 108 -6.38 12.91 2.34
CA VAL A 108 -6.72 13.86 1.27
C VAL A 108 -6.90 15.25 1.88
N ASN A 109 -6.18 16.24 1.37
CA ASN A 109 -6.25 17.62 1.85
C ASN A 109 -7.54 18.32 1.40
N GLU A 110 -8.09 19.17 2.26
CA GLU A 110 -9.37 19.88 2.02
C GLU A 110 -9.39 20.66 0.70
N ARG A 111 -8.26 21.25 0.30
CA ARG A 111 -8.11 21.97 -0.97
C ARG A 111 -8.41 21.12 -2.22
N ASN A 112 -8.37 19.80 -2.08
CA ASN A 112 -8.60 18.84 -3.16
C ASN A 112 -10.02 18.24 -3.14
N PHE A 113 -10.84 18.52 -2.11
CA PHE A 113 -12.13 17.87 -1.94
C PHE A 113 -13.06 18.08 -3.14
N ALA A 114 -13.26 19.33 -3.55
CA ALA A 114 -14.10 19.66 -4.70
C ALA A 114 -13.61 18.98 -5.99
N LYS A 115 -12.29 18.92 -6.21
CA LYS A 115 -11.68 18.32 -7.39
C LYS A 115 -11.92 16.81 -7.48
N TYR A 116 -11.95 16.11 -6.34
CA TYR A 116 -12.12 14.64 -6.31
C TYR A 116 -13.48 14.21 -5.74
N GLY A 117 -14.44 15.12 -5.66
CA GLY A 117 -15.83 14.81 -5.28
C GLY A 117 -15.99 14.35 -3.83
N LEU A 118 -15.17 14.87 -2.91
CA LEU A 118 -15.38 14.71 -1.47
C LEU A 118 -16.15 15.89 -0.91
N ASP A 119 -16.97 15.62 0.09
CA ASP A 119 -17.70 16.61 0.89
C ASP A 119 -17.67 16.22 2.38
N GLU A 120 -18.27 17.04 3.24
CA GLU A 120 -18.30 16.81 4.68
C GLU A 120 -18.92 15.45 5.08
N ALA A 121 -19.86 14.95 4.28
CA ALA A 121 -20.50 13.67 4.52
C ALA A 121 -19.60 12.49 4.10
N THR A 122 -18.84 12.63 3.03
CA THR A 122 -18.16 11.51 2.36
C THR A 122 -16.65 11.47 2.61
N MET A 123 -16.03 12.55 3.10
CA MET A 123 -14.57 12.67 3.18
C MET A 123 -13.86 11.62 4.05
N PHE A 124 -14.57 11.04 5.03
CA PHE A 124 -14.09 9.93 5.87
C PHE A 124 -14.63 8.56 5.44
N GLU A 125 -15.47 8.49 4.39
CA GLU A 125 -15.94 7.22 3.85
C GLU A 125 -14.75 6.50 3.19
N PRO A 126 -14.36 5.30 3.66
CA PRO A 126 -13.09 4.69 3.26
C PRO A 126 -12.92 4.57 1.75
N CYS A 127 -13.97 4.19 1.01
CA CYS A 127 -13.86 3.96 -0.41
C CYS A 127 -13.67 5.27 -1.18
N ARG A 128 -14.45 6.30 -0.84
CA ARG A 128 -14.35 7.65 -1.46
C ARG A 128 -13.00 8.29 -1.17
N ASN A 129 -12.52 8.17 0.06
CA ASN A 129 -11.22 8.69 0.45
C ASN A 129 -10.07 7.99 -0.32
N LEU A 130 -10.14 6.66 -0.46
CA LEU A 130 -9.16 5.90 -1.27
C LEU A 130 -9.27 6.22 -2.77
N GLN A 131 -10.48 6.43 -3.32
CA GLN A 131 -10.68 6.88 -4.70
C GLN A 131 -9.95 8.20 -4.96
N ALA A 132 -10.16 9.18 -4.08
CA ALA A 132 -9.54 10.49 -4.17
C ALA A 132 -8.00 10.39 -4.02
N GLY A 133 -7.50 9.68 -3.01
CA GLY A 133 -6.07 9.44 -2.83
C GLY A 133 -5.43 8.73 -4.02
N GLY A 134 -6.05 7.67 -4.53
CA GLY A 134 -5.59 6.95 -5.71
C GLY A 134 -5.53 7.84 -6.96
N ALA A 135 -6.52 8.71 -7.15
CA ALA A 135 -6.55 9.67 -8.25
C ALA A 135 -5.43 10.72 -8.13
N ILE A 136 -5.18 11.28 -6.93
CA ILE A 136 -4.07 12.21 -6.67
C ILE A 136 -2.73 11.57 -7.00
N LEU A 137 -2.48 10.36 -6.51
CA LEU A 137 -1.23 9.64 -6.77
C LEU A 137 -1.05 9.37 -8.27
N THR A 138 -2.12 8.97 -8.95
CA THR A 138 -2.11 8.71 -10.40
C THR A 138 -1.79 9.97 -11.20
N GLU A 139 -2.36 11.11 -10.83
CA GLU A 139 -2.06 12.40 -11.47
C GLU A 139 -0.60 12.82 -11.26
N CYS A 140 -0.09 12.70 -10.04
CA CYS A 140 1.31 12.94 -9.73
C CYS A 140 2.24 11.99 -10.51
N PHE A 141 1.86 10.72 -10.65
CA PHE A 141 2.61 9.74 -11.43
C PHE A 141 2.62 10.06 -12.92
N ALA A 142 1.49 10.45 -13.51
CA ALA A 142 1.41 10.88 -14.89
C ALA A 142 2.32 12.09 -15.17
N ARG A 143 2.28 13.10 -14.29
CA ARG A 143 3.14 14.30 -14.40
C ARG A 143 4.62 13.96 -14.28
N SER A 144 5.00 13.11 -13.32
CA SER A 144 6.40 12.71 -13.13
C SER A 144 6.91 11.81 -14.26
N SER A 145 6.08 10.95 -14.83
CA SER A 145 6.45 10.08 -15.96
C SER A 145 6.69 10.88 -17.23
N GLY A 146 5.97 11.98 -17.44
CA GLY A 146 6.17 12.90 -18.56
C GLY A 146 7.52 13.65 -18.59
N THR A 147 8.40 13.40 -17.62
CA THR A 147 9.73 14.03 -17.51
C THR A 147 10.88 13.13 -17.96
N GLY A 148 10.58 11.95 -18.53
CA GLY A 148 11.60 10.99 -18.97
C GLY A 148 12.25 10.16 -17.85
N ARG A 149 11.75 10.26 -16.61
CA ARG A 149 12.19 9.43 -15.48
C ARG A 149 11.85 7.97 -15.73
N ALA A 150 12.76 7.06 -15.36
CA ALA A 150 12.45 5.64 -15.27
C ALA A 150 11.27 5.41 -14.31
N THR A 151 10.43 4.41 -14.56
CA THR A 151 9.17 4.16 -13.84
C THR A 151 9.32 4.24 -12.31
N GLN A 152 10.34 3.60 -11.74
CA GLN A 152 10.56 3.59 -10.30
C GLN A 152 11.01 4.96 -9.74
N ALA A 153 11.72 5.76 -10.53
CA ALA A 153 12.04 7.13 -10.15
C ALA A 153 10.81 8.05 -10.30
N ALA A 154 9.98 7.83 -11.32
CA ALA A 154 8.71 8.52 -11.50
C ALA A 154 7.75 8.25 -10.33
N LEU A 155 7.59 6.99 -9.88
CA LEU A 155 6.76 6.65 -8.73
C LEU A 155 7.24 7.35 -7.44
N ARG A 156 8.54 7.36 -7.17
CA ARG A 156 9.09 8.08 -6.01
C ARG A 156 8.89 9.61 -6.11
N ALA A 157 9.04 10.18 -7.30
CA ALA A 157 8.72 11.58 -7.55
C ALA A 157 7.22 11.86 -7.38
N ALA A 158 6.35 10.92 -7.77
CA ALA A 158 4.92 10.99 -7.58
C ALA A 158 4.54 10.99 -6.09
N LEU A 159 5.20 10.17 -5.28
CA LEU A 159 5.04 10.18 -3.81
C LEU A 159 5.47 11.52 -3.20
N SER A 160 6.57 12.11 -3.67
CA SER A 160 6.91 13.49 -3.27
C SER A 160 5.81 14.48 -3.65
N CYS A 161 5.28 14.37 -4.87
CA CYS A 161 4.18 15.22 -5.34
C CYS A 161 2.89 15.00 -4.54
N TYR A 162 2.60 13.78 -4.13
CA TYR A 162 1.46 13.47 -3.26
C TYR A 162 1.55 14.24 -1.94
N TYR A 163 2.73 14.20 -1.32
CA TYR A 163 3.00 14.85 -0.03
C TYR A 163 2.98 16.38 -0.11
N SER A 164 3.63 16.98 -1.11
CA SER A 164 3.94 18.43 -1.10
C SER A 164 3.62 19.16 -2.41
N GLY A 165 3.00 18.49 -3.38
CA GLY A 165 2.67 19.07 -4.69
C GLY A 165 3.84 19.18 -5.68
N ASN A 166 5.06 18.80 -5.28
CA ASN A 166 6.27 18.89 -6.11
C ASN A 166 7.14 17.62 -6.02
N PHE A 167 8.08 17.45 -6.96
CA PHE A 167 8.86 16.22 -7.09
C PHE A 167 10.09 16.11 -6.16
N THR A 168 10.34 17.07 -5.27
CA THR A 168 11.59 17.14 -4.49
C THR A 168 11.37 17.15 -2.98
N THR A 169 10.43 17.93 -2.44
CA THR A 169 10.29 18.14 -0.99
C THR A 169 10.05 16.84 -0.22
N GLY A 170 9.31 15.88 -0.77
CA GLY A 170 9.07 14.59 -0.12
C GLY A 170 10.32 13.72 0.02
N PHE A 171 11.36 13.95 -0.78
CA PHE A 171 12.67 13.34 -0.55
C PHE A 171 13.38 14.01 0.62
N SER A 172 13.46 15.34 0.60
CA SER A 172 14.16 16.11 1.64
C SER A 172 13.51 15.97 3.02
N SER A 173 12.18 15.80 3.10
CA SER A 173 11.45 15.54 4.36
C SER A 173 11.51 14.09 4.84
N GLY A 174 12.15 13.20 4.07
CA GLY A 174 12.18 11.77 4.32
C GLY A 174 10.84 11.04 4.09
N TYR A 175 9.81 11.73 3.60
CA TYR A 175 8.49 11.15 3.35
C TYR A 175 8.54 9.96 2.39
N VAL A 176 9.22 10.11 1.25
CA VAL A 176 9.33 9.03 0.25
C VAL A 176 9.98 7.78 0.87
N SER A 177 11.02 7.97 1.67
CA SER A 177 11.70 6.87 2.38
C SER A 177 10.78 6.18 3.38
N ARG A 178 9.89 6.92 4.08
CA ARG A 178 8.89 6.32 4.99
C ARG A 178 7.88 5.46 4.23
N VAL A 179 7.39 5.91 3.07
CA VAL A 179 6.47 5.10 2.23
C VAL A 179 7.15 3.83 1.74
N VAL A 180 8.39 3.92 1.25
CA VAL A 180 9.16 2.74 0.81
C VAL A 180 9.40 1.77 1.98
N ALA A 181 9.70 2.27 3.17
CA ALA A 181 9.84 1.43 4.37
C ALA A 181 8.50 0.78 4.77
N SER A 182 7.38 1.49 4.63
CA SER A 182 6.05 0.91 4.85
C SER A 182 5.73 -0.20 3.85
N ALA A 183 6.11 -0.07 2.58
CA ALA A 183 5.97 -1.13 1.58
C ALA A 183 6.76 -2.39 1.97
N GLN A 184 8.00 -2.20 2.43
CA GLN A 184 8.83 -3.30 2.92
C GLN A 184 8.21 -3.98 4.14
N ARG A 185 7.72 -3.21 5.12
CA ARG A 185 7.03 -3.77 6.30
C ARG A 185 5.77 -4.54 5.91
N ASN A 186 4.93 -3.98 5.04
CA ASN A 186 3.72 -4.66 4.56
C ASN A 186 4.05 -6.01 3.91
N ALA A 187 5.12 -6.09 3.10
CA ALA A 187 5.54 -7.33 2.48
C ALA A 187 5.91 -8.41 3.53
N ARG A 188 6.58 -8.02 4.62
CA ARG A 188 6.95 -8.94 5.71
C ARG A 188 5.73 -9.39 6.53
N GLU A 189 4.81 -8.46 6.81
CA GLU A 189 3.59 -8.74 7.57
C GLU A 189 2.54 -9.52 6.76
N GLY A 190 2.56 -9.41 5.43
CA GLY A 190 1.56 -9.97 4.51
C GLY A 190 1.86 -11.38 3.98
N GLY A 191 3.08 -11.93 4.13
CA GLY A 191 3.36 -13.31 3.73
C GLY A 191 4.84 -13.67 3.64
N VAL A 192 5.16 -14.86 4.17
CA VAL A 192 6.38 -15.69 4.04
C VAL A 192 7.63 -14.95 3.57
N GLU A 193 8.54 -14.70 4.52
CA GLU A 193 9.89 -14.22 4.22
C GLU A 193 10.59 -15.16 3.22
N PRO A 194 11.19 -14.65 2.14
CA PRO A 194 12.00 -15.47 1.25
C PRO A 194 13.18 -16.05 2.03
N ILE A 195 13.50 -17.32 1.79
CA ILE A 195 14.67 -17.96 2.38
C ILE A 195 15.92 -17.18 1.92
N PRO A 196 16.78 -16.70 2.83
CA PRO A 196 17.97 -15.98 2.44
C PRO A 196 18.92 -16.91 1.69
N VAL A 197 19.39 -16.46 0.52
CA VAL A 197 20.46 -17.15 -0.20
C VAL A 197 21.77 -16.89 0.54
N VAL A 198 22.33 -17.92 1.16
CA VAL A 198 23.71 -17.91 1.65
C VAL A 198 24.62 -18.25 0.46
N SER A 199 25.57 -17.37 0.14
CA SER A 199 26.54 -17.64 -0.93
C SER A 199 27.61 -18.61 -0.42
N ASP A 200 27.80 -19.73 -1.12
CA ASP A 200 28.90 -20.67 -0.89
C ASP A 200 30.23 -20.09 -1.41
N THR A 201 30.68 -18.96 -0.85
CA THR A 201 32.08 -18.59 -0.98
C THR A 201 32.89 -19.46 -0.04
N THR A 202 33.47 -20.52 -0.59
CA THR A 202 34.55 -21.27 0.06
C THR A 202 35.59 -20.25 0.54
N PRO A 203 36.00 -20.25 1.82
CA PRO A 203 37.11 -19.42 2.25
C PRO A 203 38.30 -19.83 1.40
N ALA A 204 38.72 -18.95 0.50
CA ALA A 204 39.97 -19.11 -0.22
C ALA A 204 41.04 -19.18 0.86
N ARG A 205 41.50 -20.40 1.10
CA ARG A 205 42.61 -20.75 1.97
C ARG A 205 43.76 -19.81 1.62
N GLN A 206 43.96 -18.77 2.43
CA GLN A 206 45.20 -18.01 2.44
C GLN A 206 46.29 -18.95 2.93
N ARG A 207 46.74 -19.83 2.03
CA ARG A 207 48.08 -20.40 2.15
C ARG A 207 49.03 -19.33 1.65
N ARG A 208 49.79 -18.79 2.60
CA ARG A 208 51.11 -18.23 2.35
C ARG A 208 51.82 -19.08 1.29
N MET A 209 52.24 -18.47 0.20
CA MET A 209 53.37 -18.95 -0.58
C MET A 209 54.41 -17.85 -0.52
N ASP A 210 55.30 -17.99 0.45
CA ASP A 210 56.64 -17.46 0.36
C ASP A 210 57.40 -18.30 -0.70
N ALA A 211 58.07 -17.57 -1.60
CA ALA A 211 59.23 -17.96 -2.41
C ALA A 211 59.08 -19.00 -3.57
N VAL A 212 59.23 -18.56 -4.81
CA VAL A 212 60.51 -18.53 -5.59
C VAL A 212 60.17 -18.33 -7.08
N ALA A 213 60.89 -17.39 -7.69
CA ALA A 213 60.78 -16.99 -9.09
C ALA A 213 61.49 -17.95 -10.07
N THR A 214 60.99 -18.04 -11.30
CA THR A 214 61.77 -18.00 -12.56
C THR A 214 60.81 -17.87 -13.77
N THR A 215 61.27 -17.20 -14.82
CA THR A 215 60.48 -16.47 -15.85
C THR A 215 60.61 -17.13 -17.26
N PRO A 216 60.11 -16.57 -18.40
CA PRO A 216 58.99 -17.03 -19.26
C PRO A 216 59.50 -17.39 -20.71
N PRO A 217 58.80 -17.16 -21.87
CA PRO A 217 57.37 -16.98 -22.23
C PRO A 217 56.91 -17.87 -23.44
N ASP A 218 55.60 -17.96 -23.77
CA ASP A 218 55.11 -17.66 -25.14
C ASP A 218 53.58 -17.64 -25.33
N ARG A 219 53.16 -16.69 -26.19
CA ARG A 219 51.99 -16.58 -27.11
C ARG A 219 50.55 -16.99 -26.75
N ALA A 220 49.73 -15.94 -26.64
CA ALA A 220 48.56 -15.61 -27.47
C ALA A 220 47.40 -16.62 -27.65
N ARG A 221 46.21 -16.27 -27.12
CA ARG A 221 44.97 -16.17 -27.93
C ARG A 221 43.85 -15.39 -27.22
N ARG A 222 43.09 -14.63 -28.01
CA ARG A 222 41.92 -13.81 -27.65
C ARG A 222 40.62 -14.57 -27.97
N LEU A 223 39.66 -14.51 -27.02
CA LEU A 223 38.17 -14.50 -27.14
C LEU A 223 37.45 -15.75 -27.72
N PRO A 224 36.14 -16.00 -27.46
CA PRO A 224 35.14 -15.27 -26.63
C PRO A 224 34.28 -16.17 -25.65
N LEU A 225 33.53 -15.55 -24.72
CA LEU A 225 32.26 -16.07 -24.14
C LEU A 225 31.10 -15.43 -24.95
N PRO A 226 29.85 -15.96 -25.02
CA PRO A 226 29.14 -16.77 -24.01
C PRO A 226 28.19 -17.87 -24.56
N ALA A 227 27.74 -18.79 -23.68
CA ALA A 227 26.39 -19.40 -23.75
C ALA A 227 26.12 -20.20 -22.47
N ALA A 228 25.39 -19.61 -21.53
CA ALA A 228 24.73 -20.37 -20.46
C ALA A 228 23.23 -20.16 -20.60
N SER A 229 22.58 -21.26 -20.97
CA SER A 229 21.17 -21.64 -20.83
C SER A 229 20.23 -20.62 -20.20
N ALA A 230 19.25 -20.19 -21.00
CA ALA A 230 18.01 -19.61 -20.51
C ALA A 230 17.08 -20.73 -20.03
N ASP A 231 17.11 -21.00 -18.73
CA ASP A 231 15.93 -21.45 -17.99
C ASP A 231 15.54 -20.29 -17.07
N ALA A 232 14.38 -19.67 -17.33
CA ALA A 232 13.88 -18.54 -16.54
C ALA A 232 13.19 -19.07 -15.26
N PRO A 233 13.67 -18.68 -14.06
CA PRO A 233 13.06 -19.06 -12.79
C PRO A 233 11.81 -18.22 -12.47
N SER A 234 10.93 -18.84 -11.67
CA SER A 234 9.71 -18.28 -11.08
C SER A 234 9.88 -16.91 -10.39
N CYS A 235 8.80 -16.12 -10.37
CA CYS A 235 8.64 -14.72 -9.93
C CYS A 235 8.99 -14.37 -8.46
N HIS A 236 10.12 -14.81 -7.91
CA HIS A 236 10.60 -14.37 -6.61
C HIS A 236 12.07 -13.93 -6.68
N ALA A 237 12.30 -12.63 -6.94
CA ALA A 237 13.33 -11.78 -6.31
C ALA A 237 13.62 -10.48 -7.09
N ARG A 238 12.90 -9.38 -6.76
CA ARG A 238 13.25 -7.92 -6.86
C ARG A 238 13.67 -7.34 -8.25
N PRO A 239 13.51 -6.02 -8.53
CA PRO A 239 12.75 -4.96 -7.86
C PRO A 239 11.39 -4.72 -8.56
N VAL A 240 10.45 -4.08 -7.87
CA VAL A 240 9.13 -3.72 -8.42
C VAL A 240 9.32 -2.87 -9.67
N VAL A 241 9.03 -3.41 -10.85
CA VAL A 241 9.06 -2.69 -12.12
C VAL A 241 7.69 -2.84 -12.75
N MET A 242 6.96 -1.74 -12.84
CA MET A 242 5.79 -1.65 -13.70
C MET A 242 6.30 -1.30 -15.10
N MET A 243 6.50 -2.32 -15.94
CA MET A 243 6.74 -2.13 -17.38
C MET A 243 5.48 -2.57 -18.12
N CYS A 244 4.70 -1.60 -18.60
CA CYS A 244 3.80 -1.85 -19.72
C CYS A 244 4.67 -1.88 -20.98
N ARG A 245 5.09 -3.05 -21.47
CA ARG A 245 5.73 -3.14 -22.79
C ARG A 245 4.69 -3.16 -23.90
N GLY A 246 4.94 -2.41 -24.98
CA GLY A 246 4.26 -2.56 -26.28
C GLY A 246 3.01 -1.72 -26.55
N LEU A 247 2.57 -0.83 -25.64
CA LEU A 247 1.36 -0.03 -25.84
C LEU A 247 1.64 1.47 -25.94
N PRO A 248 0.97 2.22 -26.85
CA PRO A 248 1.08 3.66 -26.91
C PRO A 248 0.51 4.33 -25.65
N ALA A 249 1.08 5.49 -25.28
CA ALA A 249 0.88 6.17 -23.99
C ALA A 249 -0.59 6.49 -23.63
N ASN A 250 -1.50 6.48 -24.60
CA ASN A 250 -2.93 6.71 -24.40
C ASN A 250 -3.72 5.46 -23.95
N GLN A 251 -3.19 4.25 -24.16
CA GLN A 251 -3.79 2.98 -23.71
C GLN A 251 -3.30 2.53 -22.32
N ALA A 252 -2.07 2.88 -21.94
CA ALA A 252 -1.55 2.66 -20.59
C ALA A 252 -2.42 3.34 -19.50
N LYS A 253 -3.12 4.42 -19.85
CA LYS A 253 -4.04 5.15 -18.97
C LYS A 253 -5.34 4.40 -18.61
N ARG A 254 -5.71 3.31 -19.29
CA ARG A 254 -7.06 2.72 -19.14
C ARG A 254 -7.14 1.29 -18.60
N LEU A 255 -6.11 0.44 -18.68
CA LEU A 255 -6.36 -1.02 -18.61
C LEU A 255 -5.43 -1.93 -17.79
N CYS A 256 -4.24 -1.54 -17.32
CA CYS A 256 -3.33 -2.53 -16.70
C CYS A 256 -2.66 -2.06 -15.40
N VAL A 257 -3.32 -2.34 -14.26
CA VAL A 257 -2.67 -2.62 -12.98
C VAL A 257 -3.12 -4.00 -12.51
N ARG A 258 -2.73 -5.03 -13.27
CA ARG A 258 -2.72 -6.42 -12.82
C ARG A 258 -1.46 -7.07 -13.37
N CYS A 259 -0.79 -7.85 -12.52
CA CYS A 259 0.49 -8.48 -12.82
C CYS A 259 0.41 -9.31 -14.12
N LEU A 260 1.45 -9.16 -14.92
CA LEU A 260 1.70 -9.82 -16.21
C LEU A 260 1.85 -11.34 -16.03
N ASP A 261 1.02 -12.10 -16.75
CA ASP A 261 1.35 -13.41 -17.34
C ASP A 261 0.65 -13.48 -18.71
N GLN A 262 1.32 -12.93 -19.72
CA GLN A 262 1.76 -13.61 -20.96
C GLN A 262 2.90 -12.79 -21.57
#